data_AF-A0A4R3W103-F1
#
_entry.id   AF-A0A4R3W103-F1
#
_cell.length_a   1.000
_cell.length_b   1.000
_cell.length_c   1.000
_cell.angle_alpha   90.00
_cell.angle_beta   90.00
_cell.angle_gamma   90.00
#
_symmetry.space_group_name_H-M   'P 1'
#
loop_
_entity.id
_entity.type
_entity.pdbx_description
1 polymer ?
#
loop_
_entity_poly.entity_id
_entity_poly.type
_entity_poly.pdbx_seq_one_letter_code
_entity_poly.pdbx_strand_id
1 'polypeptide(L)'
;MNIQIIQEKLKAQQMLDAAVVKYTMLIDEKMNEQGALFFIPLGNKEIKVVLPAPAHLDFLKDESKVTYKNLLQSKDIIILK
;
A
#
# COMPACT_ATOMS: atom_id res chain seq x y z
N MET A 1 9.71 -0.55 10.28
CA MET A 1 10.46 0.07 9.17
C MET A 1 9.95 1.50 9.08
N ASN A 2 10.82 2.50 8.96
CA ASN A 2 10.37 3.91 8.89
C ASN A 2 9.80 4.18 7.47
N ILE A 3 8.62 4.80 7.39
CA ILE A 3 7.97 5.20 6.12
C ILE A 3 8.89 6.08 5.28
N GLN A 4 9.66 6.98 5.90
CA GLN A 4 10.61 7.84 5.19
C GLN A 4 11.66 7.02 4.43
N ILE A 5 12.21 5.97 5.04
CA ILE A 5 13.20 5.09 4.40
C ILE A 5 12.58 4.34 3.21
N ILE A 6 11.32 3.93 3.32
CA ILE A 6 10.58 3.27 2.23
C ILE A 6 10.41 4.24 1.06
N GLN A 7 9.98 5.48 1.35
CA GLN A 7 9.80 6.52 0.33
C GLN A 7 11.12 6.87 -0.37
N GLU A 8 12.23 7.01 0.37
CA GLU A 8 13.56 7.26 -0.20
C GLU A 8 14.01 6.13 -1.14
N LYS A 9 13.81 4.87 -0.73
CA LYS A 9 14.14 3.71 -1.56
C LYS A 9 13.31 3.64 -2.84
N LEU A 10 12.02 3.96 -2.77
CA LEU A 10 11.15 4.02 -3.94
C LEU A 10 11.51 5.19 -4.86
N LYS A 11 11.86 6.35 -4.28
CA LYS A 11 12.32 7.51 -5.04
C LYS A 11 13.60 7.24 -5.80
N ALA A 12 14.57 6.56 -5.18
CA ALA A 12 15.80 6.13 -5.83
C ALA A 12 15.56 5.18 -7.01
N GLN A 13 14.48 4.40 -6.97
CA GLN A 13 14.04 3.50 -8.04
C GLN A 13 13.07 4.15 -9.04
N GLN A 14 12.75 5.44 -8.88
CA GLN A 14 11.74 6.17 -9.67
C GLN A 14 10.34 5.52 -9.62
N MET A 15 10.05 4.75 -8.57
CA MET A 15 8.79 4.04 -8.41
C MET A 15 7.81 4.75 -7.47
N LEU A 16 8.22 5.83 -6.79
CA LEU A 16 7.40 6.46 -5.75
C LEU A 16 6.02 6.91 -6.28
N ASP A 17 5.99 7.53 -7.45
CA ASP A 17 4.75 7.99 -8.10
C ASP A 17 4.15 6.92 -9.04
N ALA A 18 4.73 5.71 -9.10
CA ALA A 18 4.19 4.61 -9.90
C ALA A 18 2.93 4.00 -9.28
N ALA A 19 2.07 3.45 -10.13
CA ALA A 19 0.86 2.75 -9.70
C ALA A 19 1.18 1.49 -8.89
N VAL A 20 0.37 1.20 -7.88
CA VAL A 20 0.49 -0.03 -7.11
C VAL A 20 -0.10 -1.18 -7.91
N VAL A 21 0.78 -2.04 -8.41
CA VAL A 21 0.42 -3.14 -9.33
C VAL A 21 0.01 -4.43 -8.64
N LYS A 22 0.32 -4.59 -7.34
CA LYS A 22 0.12 -5.85 -6.61
C LYS A 22 -0.52 -5.59 -5.26
N TYR A 23 -1.76 -6.05 -5.11
CA TYR A 23 -2.49 -6.06 -3.84
C TYR A 23 -3.47 -7.22 -3.77
N THR A 24 -3.94 -7.54 -2.56
CA THR A 24 -5.04 -8.48 -2.31
C THR A 24 -6.04 -7.86 -1.36
N MET A 25 -7.33 -8.12 -1.57
CA MET A 25 -8.37 -7.75 -0.61
C MET A 25 -8.27 -8.65 0.62
N LEU A 26 -8.49 -8.07 1.79
CA LEU A 26 -8.61 -8.80 3.05
C LEU A 26 -10.10 -8.92 3.36
N ILE A 27 -10.62 -10.14 3.34
CA ILE A 27 -12.04 -10.45 3.54
C ILE A 27 -12.13 -11.44 4.70
N ASP A 28 -13.06 -11.21 5.62
CA ASP A 28 -13.31 -12.11 6.75
C ASP A 28 -14.23 -13.30 6.38
N GLU A 29 -14.43 -14.22 7.32
CA GLU A 29 -15.28 -15.41 7.14
C GLU A 29 -16.76 -15.09 6.86
N LYS A 30 -17.19 -13.87 7.17
CA LYS A 30 -18.55 -13.36 6.95
C LYS A 30 -18.64 -12.53 5.66
N MET A 31 -17.62 -12.58 4.81
CA MET A 31 -17.53 -11.84 3.55
C MET A 31 -17.48 -10.31 3.71
N ASN A 32 -17.07 -9.80 4.88
CA ASN A 32 -16.85 -8.36 5.05
C ASN A 32 -15.42 -8.00 4.66
N GLU A 33 -15.26 -6.89 3.93
CA GLU A 33 -13.96 -6.33 3.62
C GLU A 33 -13.33 -5.69 4.87
N GLN A 34 -12.15 -6.16 5.22
CA GLN A 34 -11.35 -5.71 6.36
C GLN A 34 -10.22 -4.76 5.95
N GLY A 35 -9.91 -4.69 4.65
CA GLY A 35 -8.87 -3.82 4.10
C GLY A 35 -8.29 -4.34 2.79
N ALA A 36 -7.16 -3.76 2.38
CA ALA A 36 -6.34 -4.24 1.28
C ALA A 36 -4.88 -4.37 1.71
N LEU A 37 -4.25 -5.49 1.36
CA LEU A 37 -2.83 -5.77 1.56
C LEU A 37 -2.06 -5.49 0.27
N PHE A 38 -1.21 -4.47 0.31
CA PHE A 38 -0.34 -4.03 -0.78
C PHE A 38 1.06 -4.58 -0.63
N PHE A 39 1.71 -4.80 -1.77
CA PHE A 39 3.07 -5.30 -1.85
C PHE A 39 3.96 -4.24 -2.49
N ILE A 40 4.92 -3.71 -1.70
CA ILE A 40 5.81 -2.65 -2.14
C ILE A 40 7.19 -3.23 -2.45
N PRO A 41 7.67 -3.17 -3.69
CA PRO A 41 9.00 -3.62 -4.06
C PRO A 41 10.05 -2.61 -3.57
N LEU A 42 11.05 -3.08 -2.84
CA LEU A 42 12.19 -2.30 -2.35
C LEU A 42 13.50 -2.94 -2.83
N GLY A 43 13.65 -3.07 -4.15
CA GLY A 43 14.76 -3.81 -4.77
C GLY A 43 14.60 -5.31 -4.54
N ASN A 44 15.51 -5.93 -3.80
CA ASN A 44 15.54 -7.39 -3.58
C ASN A 44 14.57 -7.86 -2.48
N LYS A 45 13.78 -6.97 -1.90
CA LYS A 45 12.83 -7.28 -0.83
C LYS A 45 11.47 -6.70 -1.18
N GLU A 46 10.43 -7.38 -0.75
CA GLU A 46 9.05 -6.91 -0.82
C GLU A 46 8.57 -6.65 0.60
N ILE A 47 7.91 -5.52 0.83
CA ILE A 47 7.27 -5.22 2.10
C ILE A 47 5.76 -5.25 1.94
N LYS A 48 5.09 -5.63 3.02
CA LYS A 48 3.64 -5.77 3.07
C LYS A 48 3.05 -4.59 3.83
N VAL A 49 2.11 -3.89 3.20
CA VAL A 49 1.43 -2.73 3.80
C VAL A 49 -0.07 -2.96 3.74
N VAL A 50 -0.74 -2.92 4.88
CA VAL A 50 -2.19 -3.00 4.96
C VAL A 50 -2.76 -1.59 5.03
N LEU A 51 -3.73 -1.30 4.17
CA LEU A 51 -4.66 -0.18 4.36
C LEU A 51 -5.98 -0.77 4.88
N PRO A 52 -6.35 -0.52 6.14
CA PRO A 52 -7.55 -1.12 6.73
C PRO A 52 -8.83 -0.50 6.16
N ALA A 53 -9.94 -1.21 6.31
CA ALA A 53 -11.26 -0.67 6.06
C ALA A 53 -11.59 0.50 7.02
N PRO A 54 -12.33 1.52 6.57
CA PRO A 54 -12.89 1.68 5.22
C PRO A 54 -11.94 2.36 4.22
N ALA A 55 -10.75 2.79 4.65
CA ALA A 55 -9.87 3.67 3.87
C ALA A 55 -9.41 3.05 2.53
N HIS A 56 -9.33 1.71 2.44
CA HIS A 56 -8.97 1.04 1.20
C HIS A 56 -9.99 1.23 0.08
N LEU A 57 -11.28 1.40 0.42
CA LEU A 57 -12.34 1.61 -0.56
C LEU A 57 -12.14 2.93 -1.30
N ASP A 58 -11.92 4.01 -0.57
CA ASP A 58 -11.68 5.33 -1.15
C ASP A 58 -10.37 5.37 -1.93
N PHE A 59 -9.34 4.68 -1.43
CA PHE A 59 -8.05 4.58 -2.10
C PHE A 59 -8.15 3.85 -3.45
N LEU A 60 -8.89 2.74 -3.50
CA LEU A 60 -9.05 1.93 -4.72
C LEU A 60 -10.09 2.48 -5.70
N LYS A 61 -10.95 3.41 -5.27
CA LYS A 61 -12.00 4.01 -6.11
C LYS A 61 -11.45 4.82 -7.29
N ASP A 62 -10.27 5.42 -7.13
CA ASP A 62 -9.63 6.27 -8.14
C ASP A 62 -8.27 5.68 -8.52
N GLU A 63 -8.23 4.90 -9.60
CA GLU A 63 -7.02 4.23 -10.09
C GLU A 63 -5.83 5.19 -10.28
N SER A 64 -6.09 6.46 -10.65
CA SER A 64 -5.03 7.47 -10.84
C SER A 64 -4.33 7.83 -9.53
N LYS A 65 -4.97 7.57 -8.38
CA LYS A 65 -4.44 7.84 -7.04
C LYS A 65 -3.85 6.60 -6.36
N VAL A 66 -3.99 5.42 -6.96
CA VAL A 66 -3.45 4.15 -6.43
C VAL A 66 -1.94 4.09 -6.70
N THR A 67 -1.17 4.98 -6.06
CA THR A 67 0.30 5.05 -6.18
C THR A 67 0.97 4.72 -4.86
N TYR A 68 2.25 4.30 -4.91
CA TYR A 68 2.99 4.00 -3.68
C TYR A 68 3.14 5.23 -2.76
N LYS A 69 3.28 6.42 -3.35
CA LYS A 69 3.31 7.68 -2.61
C LYS A 69 2.04 7.91 -1.80
N ASN A 70 0.89 7.83 -2.46
CA ASN A 70 -0.39 8.07 -1.79
C ASN A 70 -0.67 6.99 -0.75
N LEU A 71 -0.35 5.74 -1.05
CA LEU A 71 -0.44 4.64 -0.09
C LEU A 71 0.38 4.93 1.17
N LEU A 72 1.62 5.38 1.02
CA LEU A 72 2.53 5.66 2.14
C LEU A 72 2.22 6.97 2.88
N GLN A 73 1.35 7.82 2.34
CA GLN A 73 0.87 9.05 2.98
C GLN A 73 -0.42 8.82 3.79
N SER A 74 -1.10 7.70 3.57
CA SER A 74 -2.27 7.30 4.36
C SER A 74 -1.90 7.15 5.83
N LYS A 75 -2.69 7.76 6.71
CA LYS A 75 -2.41 7.82 8.15
C LYS A 75 -2.52 6.47 8.86
N ASP A 76 -3.37 5.59 8.34
CA ASP A 76 -3.81 4.38 9.02
C ASP A 76 -3.17 3.11 8.47
N ILE A 77 -2.06 3.23 7.75
CA ILE A 77 -1.38 2.04 7.21
C ILE A 77 -0.67 1.24 8.29
N ILE A 78 -0.69 -0.08 8.10
CA ILE A 78 0.02 -1.03 8.96
C ILE A 78 1.13 -1.69 8.13
N ILE A 79 2.38 -1.48 8.54
CA ILE A 79 3.54 -2.12 7.90
C ILE A 79 3.81 -3.45 8.59
N LEU A 80 3.69 -4.54 7.84
CA LEU A 80 4.01 -5.89 8.30
C LEU A 80 5.50 -6.18 8.04
N LYS A 81 6.19 -6.71 9.05
CA LYS A 81 7.62 -7.05 9.00
C LYS A 81 7.84 -8.52 8.67
#